data_AF-A0A7K0CPD6-F1
#
_entry.id   AF-A0A7K0CPD6-F1
#
_cell.length_a   1.000
_cell.length_b   1.000
_cell.length_c   1.000
_cell.angle_alpha   90.00
_cell.angle_beta   90.00
_cell.angle_gamma   90.00
#
_symmetry.space_group_name_H-M   'P 1'
#
loop_
_entity.id
_entity.type
_entity.pdbx_description
1 polymer ?
#
loop_
_entity_poly.entity_id
_entity_poly.type
_entity_poly.pdbx_seq_one_letter_code
_entity_poly.pdbx_strand_id
1 'polypeptide(L)'
;MDGGTDILLRGDEAGLGTPNEDMTSLAAVAGLTEIPQRLVLSLGFGIDAYHGVNHAQVLENIAALERAGAYLGAFSVTRHHPEGVLYLDAVRHAAECTPDHPSIVQGSVAAAMRGEFGDTHFTSRTAGSELFINPLMSLYFAFELQGLADRCHYLDRLEHTQLVRQAGRAVEDYRDSLTRRRPPRVIPH
;
A
#
# COMPACT_ATOMS: atom_id res chain seq x y z
N MET A 1 0.34 5.94 6.78
CA MET A 1 1.10 5.99 5.51
C MET A 1 1.37 4.55 5.15
N ASP A 2 1.06 4.16 3.92
CA ASP A 2 1.40 2.84 3.38
C ASP A 2 2.33 3.02 2.17
N GLY A 3 3.43 2.26 2.16
CA GLY A 3 4.38 2.22 1.06
C GLY A 3 3.97 1.29 -0.09
N GLY A 4 2.75 0.77 -0.04
CA GLY A 4 2.08 0.03 -1.08
C GLY A 4 0.65 0.53 -1.29
N THR A 5 -0.15 -0.36 -1.87
CA THR A 5 -1.55 -0.14 -2.23
C THR A 5 -2.48 -1.23 -1.68
N ASP A 6 -1.95 -2.19 -0.93
CA ASP A 6 -2.73 -3.23 -0.27
C ASP A 6 -3.62 -2.68 0.86
N ILE A 7 -3.29 -1.53 1.46
CA ILE A 7 -4.21 -0.84 2.38
C ILE A 7 -5.56 -0.48 1.75
N LEU A 8 -5.64 -0.41 0.41
CA LEU A 8 -6.85 -0.07 -0.33
C LEU A 8 -7.73 -1.30 -0.63
N LEU A 9 -7.32 -2.49 -0.22
CA LEU A 9 -8.02 -3.74 -0.47
C LEU A 9 -9.01 -4.06 0.64
N ARG A 10 -10.15 -4.63 0.26
CA ARG A 10 -11.31 -4.83 1.15
C ARG A 10 -11.42 -6.24 1.70
N GLY A 11 -10.69 -7.19 1.11
CA GLY A 11 -10.62 -8.59 1.52
C GLY A 11 -11.18 -9.58 0.50
N ASP A 12 -11.98 -9.10 -0.45
CA ASP A 12 -12.62 -9.94 -1.48
C ASP A 12 -11.83 -10.02 -2.79
N GLU A 13 -10.68 -9.34 -2.86
CA GLU A 13 -9.79 -9.28 -4.02
C GLU A 13 -9.02 -10.58 -4.28
N ALA A 14 -8.45 -10.66 -5.49
CA ALA A 14 -7.72 -11.84 -5.97
C ALA A 14 -6.53 -12.16 -5.04
N GLY A 15 -5.75 -11.15 -4.69
CA GLY A 15 -4.68 -11.19 -3.70
C GLY A 15 -4.74 -9.93 -2.82
N LEU A 16 -4.27 -10.05 -1.58
CA LEU A 16 -4.31 -8.97 -0.59
C LEU A 16 -2.94 -8.36 -0.27
N GLY A 17 -1.86 -8.82 -0.91
CA GLY A 17 -0.53 -8.36 -0.51
C GLY A 17 -0.17 -8.85 0.89
N THR A 18 0.25 -7.91 1.73
CA THR A 18 0.73 -8.12 3.11
C THR A 18 -0.14 -7.36 4.12
N PRO A 19 -1.44 -7.63 4.21
CA PRO A 19 -2.42 -6.73 4.86
C PRO A 19 -2.26 -6.62 6.39
N ASN A 20 -1.42 -7.43 7.02
CA ASN A 20 -1.38 -7.54 8.48
C ASN A 20 -0.99 -6.23 9.16
N GLU A 21 0.07 -5.57 8.70
CA GLU A 21 0.55 -4.32 9.31
C GLU A 21 -0.39 -3.15 8.97
N ASP A 22 -0.81 -3.06 7.71
CA ASP A 22 -1.66 -1.95 7.25
C ASP A 22 -3.06 -2.01 7.84
N MET A 23 -3.68 -3.20 7.90
CA MET A 23 -5.04 -3.34 8.44
C MET A 23 -5.07 -3.23 9.95
N THR A 24 -4.03 -3.68 10.66
CA THR A 24 -3.95 -3.45 12.11
C THR A 24 -3.74 -1.97 12.43
N SER A 25 -2.92 -1.27 11.64
CA SER A 25 -2.76 0.19 11.72
C SER A 25 -4.08 0.92 11.42
N LEU A 26 -4.78 0.51 10.36
CA LEU A 26 -6.08 1.04 9.98
C LEU A 26 -7.12 0.84 11.09
N ALA A 27 -7.22 -0.37 11.65
CA ALA A 27 -8.14 -0.70 12.74
C ALA A 27 -7.84 0.11 13.99
N ALA A 28 -6.56 0.22 14.37
CA ALA A 28 -6.15 1.00 15.53
C ALA A 28 -6.56 2.47 15.41
N VAL A 29 -6.28 3.11 14.26
CA VAL A 29 -6.61 4.53 14.06
C VAL A 29 -8.12 4.74 13.84
N ALA A 30 -8.83 3.76 13.27
CA ALA A 30 -10.28 3.80 13.16
C ALA A 30 -10.96 3.86 14.55
N GLY A 31 -10.38 3.19 15.55
CA GLY A 31 -10.84 3.21 16.94
C GLY A 31 -10.62 4.53 17.68
N LEU A 32 -9.74 5.41 17.19
CA LEU A 32 -9.45 6.73 17.78
C LEU A 32 -10.52 7.76 17.39
N THR A 33 -11.76 7.53 17.85
CA THR A 33 -12.94 8.35 17.50
C THR A 33 -12.89 9.79 18.00
N GLU A 34 -12.03 10.09 18.98
CA GLU A 34 -11.77 11.43 19.49
C GLU A 34 -10.92 12.29 18.54
N ILE A 35 -10.25 11.68 17.56
CA ILE A 35 -9.43 12.38 16.57
C ILE A 35 -10.29 12.69 15.34
N PRO A 36 -10.64 13.96 15.07
CA PRO A 36 -11.59 14.31 14.02
C PRO A 36 -11.03 14.13 12.61
N GLN A 37 -9.72 14.34 12.43
CA GLN A 37 -9.04 14.21 11.13
C GLN A 37 -8.09 13.03 11.16
N ARG A 38 -8.38 12.03 10.35
CA ARG A 38 -7.61 10.80 10.25
C ARG A 38 -7.46 10.48 8.77
N LEU A 39 -6.22 10.50 8.29
CA LEU A 39 -5.91 10.39 6.87
C LEU A 39 -5.09 9.15 6.58
N VAL A 40 -5.32 8.55 5.42
CA VAL A 40 -4.45 7.53 4.84
C VAL A 40 -3.82 8.09 3.59
N LEU A 41 -2.49 8.03 3.52
CA LEU A 41 -1.78 8.17 2.25
C LEU A 41 -1.21 6.81 1.86
N SER A 42 -1.48 6.40 0.63
CA SER A 42 -0.93 5.21 -0.02
C SER A 42 -0.09 5.66 -1.22
N LEU A 43 1.12 5.12 -1.37
CA LEU A 43 2.03 5.40 -2.47
C LEU A 43 2.75 4.11 -2.89
N GLY A 44 3.54 4.15 -3.96
CA GLY A 44 4.23 2.93 -4.41
C GLY A 44 3.36 2.03 -5.29
N PHE A 45 2.45 2.60 -6.08
CA PHE A 45 1.62 1.85 -7.03
C PHE A 45 2.47 0.91 -7.91
N GLY A 46 2.22 -0.39 -7.82
CA GLY A 46 2.97 -1.44 -8.51
C GLY A 46 3.79 -2.34 -7.60
N ILE A 47 4.20 -1.85 -6.42
CA ILE A 47 5.17 -2.54 -5.54
C ILE A 47 4.62 -3.89 -5.05
N ASP A 48 3.34 -3.94 -4.68
CA ASP A 48 2.72 -5.14 -4.08
C ASP A 48 2.28 -6.18 -5.12
N ALA A 49 2.57 -5.96 -6.41
CA ALA A 49 2.28 -6.93 -7.47
C ALA A 49 2.94 -8.28 -7.17
N TYR A 50 4.16 -8.23 -6.61
CA TYR A 50 4.91 -9.41 -6.20
C TYR A 50 4.16 -10.22 -5.11
N HIS A 51 3.41 -9.54 -4.24
CA HIS A 51 2.57 -10.15 -3.20
C HIS A 51 1.14 -10.44 -3.67
N GLY A 52 0.90 -10.42 -4.99
CA GLY A 52 -0.37 -10.83 -5.61
C GLY A 52 -1.44 -9.74 -5.65
N VAL A 53 -1.11 -8.48 -5.37
CA VAL A 53 -2.06 -7.37 -5.50
C VAL A 53 -2.42 -7.14 -6.97
N ASN A 54 -3.71 -7.13 -7.28
CA ASN A 54 -4.21 -6.80 -8.61
C ASN A 54 -4.49 -5.29 -8.73
N HIS A 55 -3.62 -4.57 -9.42
CA HIS A 55 -3.69 -3.11 -9.54
C HIS A 55 -4.96 -2.58 -10.24
N ALA A 56 -5.60 -3.38 -11.11
CA ALA A 56 -6.90 -3.01 -11.65
C ALA A 56 -8.00 -3.03 -10.56
N GLN A 57 -7.94 -3.95 -9.60
CA GLN A 57 -8.84 -3.96 -8.44
C GLN A 57 -8.53 -2.82 -7.46
N VAL A 58 -7.26 -2.44 -7.29
CA VAL A 58 -6.87 -1.22 -6.56
C VAL A 58 -7.53 0.02 -7.16
N LEU A 59 -7.40 0.22 -8.49
CA LEU A 59 -8.03 1.35 -9.18
C LEU A 59 -9.57 1.33 -9.04
N GLU A 60 -10.19 0.16 -9.07
CA GLU A 60 -11.62 0.00 -8.84
C GLU A 60 -12.03 0.42 -7.41
N ASN A 61 -11.20 0.09 -6.41
CA ASN A 61 -11.43 0.45 -5.02
C ASN A 61 -11.24 1.96 -4.79
N ILE A 62 -10.24 2.59 -5.41
CA ILE A 62 -10.09 4.06 -5.40
C ILE A 62 -11.33 4.74 -5.98
N ALA A 63 -11.83 4.26 -7.12
CA ALA A 63 -13.06 4.80 -7.71
C ALA A 63 -14.29 4.59 -6.80
N ALA A 64 -14.33 3.53 -6.01
CA ALA A 64 -15.39 3.29 -5.04
C ALA A 64 -15.29 4.20 -3.81
N LEU A 65 -14.08 4.53 -3.37
CA LEU A 65 -13.81 5.52 -2.32
C LEU A 65 -14.16 6.93 -2.76
N GLU A 66 -13.83 7.30 -4.00
CA GLU A 66 -14.26 8.56 -4.62
C GLU A 66 -15.78 8.69 -4.64
N ARG A 67 -16.49 7.65 -5.10
CA ARG A 67 -17.98 7.65 -5.07
C ARG A 67 -18.56 7.79 -3.65
N ALA A 68 -17.80 7.41 -2.63
CA ALA A 68 -18.19 7.57 -1.23
C ALA A 68 -17.75 8.91 -0.62
N GLY A 69 -17.08 9.79 -1.38
CA GLY A 69 -16.53 11.05 -0.90
C GLY A 69 -15.32 10.90 0.03
N ALA A 70 -14.69 9.72 0.03
CA ALA A 70 -13.56 9.40 0.91
C ALA A 70 -12.20 9.58 0.24
N TYR A 71 -12.14 9.78 -1.07
CA TYR A 71 -10.90 10.08 -1.78
C TYR A 71 -10.66 11.60 -1.76
N LEU A 72 -9.47 12.00 -1.32
CA LEU A 72 -9.06 13.40 -1.19
C LEU A 72 -8.19 13.88 -2.36
N GLY A 73 -8.02 13.03 -3.37
CA GLY A 73 -7.19 13.30 -4.54
C GLY A 73 -5.79 12.67 -4.46
N ALA A 74 -4.98 12.96 -5.48
CA ALA A 74 -3.60 12.50 -5.56
C ALA A 74 -2.66 13.64 -5.92
N PHE A 75 -1.42 13.52 -5.46
CA PHE A 75 -0.33 14.45 -5.76
C PHE A 75 0.99 13.68 -5.87
N SER A 76 1.99 14.29 -6.49
CA SER A 76 3.36 13.75 -6.58
C SER A 76 4.35 14.70 -5.93
N VAL A 77 5.34 14.15 -5.24
CA VAL A 77 6.52 14.92 -4.79
C VAL A 77 7.64 14.68 -5.79
N THR A 78 8.05 15.73 -6.52
CA THR A 78 9.12 15.61 -7.52
C THR A 78 10.48 15.81 -6.88
N ARG A 79 11.53 15.20 -7.46
CA ARG A 79 12.92 15.40 -7.03
C ARG A 79 13.45 16.84 -7.16
N HIS A 80 12.68 17.73 -7.78
CA HIS A 80 13.05 19.13 -8.00
C HIS A 80 12.56 20.06 -6.89
N HIS A 81 11.71 19.57 -5.99
CA HIS A 81 11.26 20.30 -4.80
C HIS A 81 12.09 19.93 -3.57
N PRO A 82 12.21 20.82 -2.57
CA PRO A 82 12.93 20.55 -1.32
C PRO A 82 12.51 19.24 -0.65
N GLU A 83 11.20 18.96 -0.59
CA GLU A 83 10.63 17.76 0.01
C GLU A 83 11.09 16.50 -0.72
N GLY A 84 11.20 16.54 -2.05
CA GLY A 84 11.68 15.42 -2.85
C GLY A 84 13.18 15.16 -2.66
N VAL A 85 13.98 16.22 -2.51
CA VAL A 85 15.41 16.08 -2.19
C VAL A 85 15.58 15.45 -0.80
N LEU A 86 14.84 15.95 0.20
CA LEU A 86 14.87 15.41 1.56
C LEU A 86 14.41 13.95 1.61
N TYR A 87 13.39 13.58 0.85
CA TYR A 87 12.95 12.19 0.72
C TYR A 87 14.07 11.30 0.17
N LEU A 88 14.70 11.70 -0.95
CA LEU A 88 15.79 10.91 -1.55
C LEU A 88 17.00 10.77 -0.61
N ASP A 89 17.33 11.83 0.13
CA ASP A 89 18.39 11.81 1.14
C ASP A 89 18.04 10.89 2.31
N ALA A 90 16.80 10.91 2.79
CA ALA A 90 16.32 10.02 3.84
C ALA A 90 16.36 8.54 3.42
N VAL A 91 15.95 8.23 2.19
CA VAL A 91 16.03 6.86 1.65
C VAL A 91 17.48 6.39 1.54
N ARG A 92 18.39 7.24 1.03
CA ARG A 92 19.82 6.93 0.97
C ARG A 92 20.39 6.67 2.37
N HIS A 93 20.12 7.57 3.31
CA HIS A 93 20.60 7.45 4.68
C HIS A 93 20.08 6.18 5.37
N ALA A 94 18.78 5.87 5.21
CA ALA A 94 18.20 4.65 5.76
C ALA A 94 18.88 3.39 5.19
N ALA A 95 19.18 3.37 3.89
CA ALA A 95 19.90 2.27 3.25
C ALA A 95 21.34 2.13 3.78
N GLU A 96 22.05 3.24 4.00
CA GLU A 96 23.39 3.25 4.61
C GLU A 96 23.37 2.73 6.06
N CYS A 97 22.31 3.04 6.83
CA CYS A 97 22.11 2.54 8.19
C CYS A 97 21.65 1.09 8.25
N THR A 98 21.09 0.54 7.16
CA THR A 98 20.55 -0.83 7.09
C THR A 98 21.06 -1.58 5.86
N PRO A 99 22.39 -1.72 5.67
CA PRO A 99 22.97 -2.20 4.40
C PRO A 99 22.55 -3.62 4.03
N ASP A 100 22.27 -4.48 5.01
CA ASP A 100 21.82 -5.86 4.78
C ASP A 100 20.30 -5.94 4.49
N HIS A 101 19.54 -4.92 4.89
CA HIS A 101 18.09 -4.89 4.80
C HIS A 101 17.53 -3.54 4.31
N PRO A 102 18.05 -2.97 3.20
CA PRO A 102 17.54 -1.70 2.69
C PRO A 102 16.07 -1.88 2.26
N SER A 103 15.27 -0.84 2.44
CA SER A 103 13.85 -0.89 2.08
C SER A 103 13.68 -1.04 0.57
N ILE A 104 13.09 -2.17 0.14
CA ILE A 104 12.71 -2.40 -1.25
C ILE A 104 11.63 -1.39 -1.67
N VAL A 105 10.69 -1.12 -0.76
CA VAL A 105 9.58 -0.22 -1.01
C VAL A 105 10.06 1.21 -1.28
N GLN A 106 10.78 1.79 -0.33
CA GLN A 106 11.22 3.19 -0.44
C GLN A 106 12.32 3.35 -1.50
N GLY A 107 13.15 2.32 -1.72
CA GLY A 107 14.11 2.31 -2.82
C GLY A 107 13.44 2.32 -4.20
N SER A 108 12.30 1.63 -4.37
CA SER A 108 11.53 1.61 -5.62
C SER A 108 10.88 2.96 -5.91
N VAL A 109 10.28 3.59 -4.89
CA VAL A 109 9.74 4.96 -5.01
C VAL A 109 10.86 5.95 -5.35
N ALA A 110 12.02 5.85 -4.68
CA ALA A 110 13.18 6.71 -4.98
C ALA A 110 13.73 6.49 -6.40
N ALA A 111 13.71 5.26 -6.92
CA ALA A 111 14.06 4.97 -8.31
C ALA A 111 13.07 5.62 -9.29
N ALA A 112 11.77 5.47 -9.05
CA ALA A 112 10.73 6.13 -9.85
C ALA A 112 10.89 7.67 -9.85
N MET A 113 11.17 8.27 -8.68
CA MET A 113 11.43 9.72 -8.57
C MET A 113 12.68 10.17 -9.34
N ARG A 114 13.66 9.28 -9.59
CA ARG A 114 14.83 9.56 -10.43
C ARG A 114 14.55 9.41 -11.93
N GLY A 115 13.38 8.91 -12.30
CA GLY A 115 12.98 8.65 -13.69
C GLY A 115 13.31 7.25 -14.18
N GLU A 116 13.67 6.33 -13.29
CA GLU A 116 13.89 4.92 -13.64
C GLU A 116 12.55 4.24 -14.00
N PHE A 117 12.60 3.22 -14.86
CA PHE A 117 11.44 2.47 -15.30
C PHE A 117 11.79 1.01 -15.60
N GLY A 118 10.89 0.08 -15.29
CA GLY A 118 11.06 -1.35 -15.52
C GLY A 118 11.88 -2.05 -14.44
N ASP A 119 12.71 -3.00 -14.85
CA ASP A 119 13.44 -3.91 -13.97
C ASP A 119 14.72 -3.28 -13.38
N THR A 120 14.55 -2.23 -12.58
CA THR A 120 15.66 -1.48 -11.97
C THR A 120 15.92 -1.95 -10.54
N HIS A 121 17.06 -2.60 -10.33
CA HIS A 121 17.51 -3.08 -9.02
C HIS A 121 18.49 -2.12 -8.34
N PHE A 122 18.31 -1.92 -7.03
CA PHE A 122 19.19 -1.11 -6.17
C PHE A 122 19.65 -1.86 -4.91
N THR A 123 19.28 -3.13 -4.78
CA THR A 123 19.68 -4.03 -3.69
C THR A 123 19.75 -5.46 -4.19
N SER A 124 20.62 -6.28 -3.59
CA SER A 124 20.67 -7.72 -3.86
C SER A 124 19.44 -8.47 -3.36
N ARG A 125 18.62 -7.88 -2.47
CA ARG A 125 17.39 -8.50 -1.95
C ARG A 125 16.33 -8.77 -3.00
N THR A 126 16.38 -8.07 -4.12
CA THR A 126 15.46 -8.26 -5.24
C THR A 126 16.09 -9.08 -6.36
N ALA A 127 17.28 -9.66 -6.15
CA ALA A 127 17.92 -10.51 -7.15
C ALA A 127 17.06 -11.75 -7.43
N GLY A 128 16.82 -12.03 -8.72
CA GLY A 128 16.02 -13.18 -9.15
C GLY A 128 14.50 -12.94 -9.21
N SER A 129 14.04 -11.71 -8.98
CA SER A 129 12.67 -11.25 -9.25
C SER A 129 12.69 -10.12 -10.27
N GLU A 130 11.66 -9.97 -11.09
CA GLU A 130 11.48 -8.79 -11.95
C GLU A 130 10.78 -7.69 -11.16
N LEU A 131 11.39 -6.51 -11.09
CA LEU A 131 10.77 -5.29 -10.61
C LEU A 131 10.06 -4.57 -11.75
N PHE A 132 9.04 -3.79 -11.41
CA PHE A 132 8.34 -2.95 -12.37
C PHE A 132 8.28 -1.51 -11.86
N ILE A 133 9.45 -0.88 -11.80
CA ILE A 133 9.55 0.53 -11.45
C ILE A 133 8.74 1.34 -12.46
N ASN A 134 7.86 2.20 -11.98
CA ASN A 134 6.98 2.99 -12.83
C ASN A 134 6.69 4.35 -12.18
N PRO A 135 6.37 5.39 -12.98
CA PRO A 135 6.18 6.74 -12.45
C PRO A 135 5.01 6.86 -11.46
N LEU A 136 4.02 5.98 -11.50
CA LEU A 136 2.89 5.99 -10.56
C LEU A 136 3.32 5.63 -9.13
N MET A 137 4.49 5.02 -8.93
CA MET A 137 5.04 4.76 -7.59
C MET A 137 5.26 6.04 -6.77
N SER A 138 5.50 7.17 -7.45
CA SER A 138 5.70 8.49 -6.82
C SER A 138 4.39 9.26 -6.55
N LEU A 139 3.24 8.71 -6.94
CA LEU A 139 1.94 9.30 -6.63
C LEU A 139 1.50 8.89 -5.23
N TYR A 140 1.07 9.89 -4.47
CA TYR A 140 0.40 9.75 -3.19
C TYR A 140 -1.09 9.82 -3.44
N PHE A 141 -1.82 8.76 -3.08
CA PHE A 141 -3.28 8.75 -3.03
C PHE A 141 -3.72 9.05 -1.60
N ALA A 142 -4.50 10.10 -1.41
CA ALA A 142 -4.95 10.56 -0.10
C ALA A 142 -6.42 10.21 0.14
N PHE A 143 -6.75 9.75 1.35
CA PHE A 143 -8.10 9.33 1.70
C PHE A 143 -8.47 9.72 3.14
N GLU A 144 -9.76 9.93 3.38
CA GLU A 144 -10.34 9.89 4.71
C GLU A 144 -10.31 8.45 5.24
N LEU A 145 -9.70 8.26 6.41
CA LEU A 145 -9.47 6.94 6.99
C LEU A 145 -10.76 6.17 7.24
N GLN A 146 -11.81 6.87 7.68
CA GLN A 146 -13.10 6.24 7.96
C GLN A 146 -13.69 5.58 6.71
N GLY A 147 -13.53 6.20 5.54
CA GLY A 147 -14.04 5.64 4.29
C GLY A 147 -13.33 4.34 3.86
N LEU A 148 -12.06 4.17 4.22
CA LEU A 148 -11.36 2.89 4.06
C LEU A 148 -11.86 1.86 5.08
N ALA A 149 -11.96 2.27 6.35
CA ALA A 149 -12.38 1.40 7.43
C ALA A 149 -13.77 0.79 7.17
N ASP A 150 -14.73 1.61 6.76
CA ASP A 150 -16.12 1.20 6.45
C ASP A 150 -16.20 0.21 5.26
N ARG A 151 -15.15 0.15 4.43
CA ARG A 151 -15.07 -0.72 3.26
C ARG A 151 -14.24 -1.97 3.48
N CYS A 152 -13.50 -2.08 4.58
CA CYS A 152 -12.75 -3.29 4.90
C CYS A 152 -13.67 -4.33 5.54
N HIS A 153 -13.86 -5.47 4.88
CA HIS A 153 -14.90 -6.45 5.25
C HIS A 153 -14.53 -7.31 6.48
N TYR A 154 -13.32 -7.17 7.01
CA TYR A 154 -12.78 -7.99 8.09
C TYR A 154 -12.11 -7.16 9.19
N LEU A 155 -12.27 -5.84 9.16
CA LEU A 155 -11.57 -4.92 10.08
C LEU A 155 -11.98 -5.17 11.54
N ASP A 156 -13.26 -5.45 11.77
CA ASP A 156 -13.84 -5.81 13.07
C ASP A 156 -13.17 -7.04 13.69
N ARG A 157 -12.73 -7.99 12.85
CA ARG A 157 -12.03 -9.20 13.31
C ARG A 157 -10.63 -8.93 13.86
N LEU A 158 -10.08 -7.73 13.61
CA LEU A 158 -8.73 -7.37 14.04
C LEU A 158 -8.69 -6.72 15.43
N GLU A 159 -9.83 -6.20 15.92
CA GLU A 159 -9.93 -5.38 17.13
C GLU A 159 -9.34 -6.05 18.39
N HIS A 160 -9.45 -7.38 18.48
CA HIS A 160 -9.01 -8.14 19.65
C HIS A 160 -7.74 -8.95 19.42
N THR A 161 -7.04 -8.69 18.32
CA THR A 161 -5.76 -9.34 18.03
C THR A 161 -4.63 -8.64 18.79
N GLN A 162 -3.71 -9.43 19.36
CA GLN A 162 -2.56 -8.94 20.12
C GLN A 162 -1.23 -9.29 19.45
N LEU A 163 -1.23 -10.31 18.59
CA LEU A 163 -0.06 -10.81 17.90
C LEU A 163 -0.29 -10.74 16.39
N VAL A 164 0.77 -10.45 15.63
CA VAL A 164 0.73 -10.41 14.15
C VAL A 164 0.14 -11.71 13.57
N ARG A 165 0.47 -12.87 14.17
CA ARG A 165 -0.10 -14.17 13.75
C ARG A 165 -1.62 -14.27 13.93
N GLN A 166 -2.19 -13.60 14.93
CA GLN A 166 -3.63 -13.58 15.16
C GLN A 166 -4.32 -12.70 14.13
N ALA A 167 -3.73 -11.54 13.82
CA ALA A 167 -4.21 -10.68 12.73
C ALA A 167 -4.20 -11.45 11.40
N GLY A 168 -3.07 -12.06 11.03
CA GLY A 168 -2.98 -12.89 9.83
C GLY A 168 -4.02 -14.00 9.79
N ARG A 169 -4.22 -14.70 10.92
CA ARG A 169 -5.25 -15.75 11.02
C ARG A 169 -6.67 -15.21 10.83
N ALA A 170 -6.99 -14.05 11.40
CA ALA A 170 -8.31 -13.42 11.26
C ALA A 170 -8.59 -13.03 9.80
N VAL A 171 -7.57 -12.54 9.07
CA VAL A 171 -7.67 -12.26 7.64
C VAL A 171 -7.87 -13.55 6.85
N GLU A 172 -7.08 -14.59 7.10
CA GLU A 172 -7.20 -15.90 6.45
C GLU A 172 -8.58 -16.52 6.68
N ASP A 173 -9.05 -16.58 7.93
CA ASP A 173 -10.35 -17.15 8.29
C ASP A 173 -11.50 -16.37 7.59
N TYR A 174 -11.38 -15.04 7.44
CA TYR A 174 -12.32 -14.28 6.61
C TYR A 174 -12.25 -14.69 5.14
N ARG A 175 -11.04 -14.75 4.56
CA ARG A 175 -10.86 -15.10 3.15
C ARG A 175 -11.30 -16.52 2.80
N ASP A 176 -11.20 -17.44 3.74
CA ASP A 176 -11.64 -18.84 3.60
C ASP A 176 -13.15 -18.99 3.76
N SER A 177 -13.81 -18.05 4.45
CA SER A 177 -15.27 -17.99 4.53
C SER A 177 -15.95 -17.49 3.25
N LEU A 178 -15.20 -16.87 2.33
CA LEU A 178 -15.72 -16.37 1.08
C LEU A 178 -16.04 -17.51 0.12
N THR A 179 -17.28 -17.58 -0.37
CA THR A 179 -17.67 -18.52 -1.43
C THR A 179 -16.84 -18.34 -2.69
N ARG A 180 -16.44 -17.10 -2.99
CA ARG A 180 -15.60 -16.76 -4.14
C ARG A 180 -14.84 -15.46 -3.92
N ARG A 181 -13.58 -15.44 -4.36
CA ARG A 181 -12.75 -14.23 -4.49
C ARG A 181 -12.93 -13.60 -5.87
N ARG A 182 -12.82 -12.27 -5.97
CA ARG A 182 -12.96 -11.54 -7.24
C ARG A 182 -11.89 -11.98 -8.23
N PRO A 183 -12.25 -12.27 -9.49
CA PRO A 183 -11.26 -12.63 -10.50
C PRO A 183 -10.31 -11.45 -10.77
N PRO A 184 -9.01 -11.70 -11.01
CA PRO A 184 -8.06 -10.66 -11.37
C PRO A 184 -8.47 -9.98 -12.69
N ARG A 185 -8.14 -8.70 -12.82
CA ARG A 185 -8.40 -7.90 -14.03
C ARG A 185 -7.09 -7.37 -14.59
N VAL A 186 -7.09 -7.09 -15.89
CA VAL A 186 -5.94 -6.52 -16.61
C VAL A 186 -6.22 -5.03 -16.83
N ILE A 187 -5.20 -4.19 -16.65
CA ILE A 187 -5.25 -2.78 -17.07
C ILE A 187 -5.05 -2.77 -18.59
N PRO A 188 -5.94 -2.12 -19.37
CA PRO A 188 -5.78 -2.02 -20.82
C PRO A 188 -4.40 -1.44 -21.19
N HIS A 189 -3.76 -2.00 -22.22
CA HIS A 189 -2.49 -1.55 -22.78
C HIS A 189 -2.72 -0.74 -24.05
#